data_AF-A0A940TD80-F1
#
_entry.id   AF-A0A940TD80-F1
#
_cell.length_a   1.000
_cell.length_b   1.000
_cell.length_c   1.000
_cell.angle_alpha   90.00
_cell.angle_beta   90.00
_cell.angle_gamma   90.00
#
_symmetry.space_group_name_H-M   'P 1'
#
loop_
_entity.id
_entity.type
_entity.pdbx_description
1 polymer ?
#
loop_
_entity_poly.entity_id
_entity_poly.type
_entity_poly.pdbx_seq_one_letter_code
_entity_poly.pdbx_strand_id
1 'polypeptide(L)'
;MNAWYMLAIYVGAILISLALCAVSLAVMIRGVVKKKSLGGRLAFLIAAGVVTAAVLLFTNSHATYYRFNDWIVSASTAQDIVKRYGEPDIDRYTPGKGGSLWYYIYTDNGPIMPDHLDHYYYIALDANGKVTEIMEDVRPGG
;
A
#
# COMPACT_ATOMS: atom_id res chain seq x y z
N MET A 1 -5.46 -2.28 13.10
CA MET A 1 -5.76 -3.62 12.53
C MET A 1 -4.55 -4.49 12.81
N ASN A 2 -4.70 -5.67 13.42
CA ASN A 2 -3.53 -6.54 13.68
C ASN A 2 -2.83 -6.87 12.36
N ALA A 3 -1.49 -6.80 12.35
CA ALA A 3 -0.64 -7.12 11.19
C ALA A 3 -1.00 -8.48 10.54
N TRP A 4 -1.46 -9.43 11.36
CA TRP A 4 -1.97 -10.73 10.95
C TRP A 4 -3.15 -10.70 9.98
N TYR A 5 -4.09 -9.76 10.14
CA TYR A 5 -5.22 -9.63 9.20
C TYR A 5 -4.76 -9.10 7.85
N MET A 6 -3.83 -8.15 7.83
CA MET A 6 -3.26 -7.63 6.59
C MET A 6 -2.49 -8.74 5.84
N LEU A 7 -1.68 -9.51 6.55
CA LEU A 7 -0.97 -10.67 5.99
C LEU A 7 -1.96 -11.68 5.36
N ALA A 8 -3.02 -12.04 6.07
CA ALA A 8 -4.02 -12.98 5.57
C ALA A 8 -4.74 -12.46 4.31
N ILE A 9 -5.05 -11.16 4.26
CA ILE A 9 -5.66 -10.51 3.09
C ILE A 9 -4.69 -10.55 1.89
N TYR A 10 -3.41 -10.22 2.10
CA TYR A 10 -2.40 -10.26 1.05
C TYR A 10 -2.21 -11.67 0.49
N VAL A 11 -2.05 -12.67 1.36
CA VAL A 11 -1.92 -14.08 0.96
C VAL A 11 -3.15 -14.53 0.18
N GLY A 12 -4.35 -14.20 0.65
CA GLY A 12 -5.61 -14.53 -0.03
C GLY A 12 -5.69 -13.90 -1.43
N ALA A 13 -5.35 -12.62 -1.57
CA ALA A 13 -5.37 -11.91 -2.85
C ALA A 13 -4.38 -12.52 -3.86
N ILE A 14 -3.17 -12.88 -3.43
CA ILE A 14 -2.16 -13.54 -4.27
C ILE A 14 -2.66 -14.90 -4.77
N LEU A 15 -3.24 -15.73 -3.88
CA LEU A 15 -3.75 -17.05 -4.25
C LEU A 15 -4.90 -16.96 -5.27
N ILE A 16 -5.82 -15.99 -5.09
CA ILE A 16 -6.91 -15.76 -6.04
C ILE A 16 -6.35 -15.32 -7.41
N SER A 17 -5.37 -14.43 -7.43
CA SER A 17 -4.72 -13.99 -8.67
C SER A 17 -4.03 -15.16 -9.40
N LEU A 18 -3.27 -16.00 -8.68
CA LEU A 18 -2.63 -17.19 -9.25
C LEU A 18 -3.65 -18.16 -9.84
N ALA A 19 -4.76 -18.40 -9.14
CA ALA A 19 -5.83 -19.26 -9.64
C ALA A 19 -6.46 -18.70 -10.93
N LEU A 20 -6.71 -17.38 -11.00
CA LEU A 20 -7.24 -16.71 -12.19
C LEU A 20 -6.27 -16.77 -13.38
N CYS A 21 -4.96 -16.61 -13.13
CA CYS A 21 -3.93 -16.77 -14.14
C CYS A 21 -3.91 -18.20 -14.70
N ALA A 22 -3.96 -19.22 -13.84
CA ALA A 22 -3.98 -20.62 -14.25
C ALA A 22 -5.22 -20.97 -15.09
N VAL A 23 -6.40 -20.51 -14.69
CA VAL A 23 -7.65 -20.72 -15.45
C VAL A 23 -7.59 -20.00 -16.80
N SER A 24 -7.10 -18.76 -16.83
CA SER A 24 -6.90 -17.98 -18.06
C SER A 24 -5.97 -18.70 -19.04
N LEU A 25 -4.86 -19.26 -18.56
CA LEU A 25 -3.91 -20.03 -19.36
C LEU A 25 -4.57 -21.29 -19.95
N ALA A 26 -5.29 -22.05 -19.12
CA ALA A 26 -5.99 -23.26 -19.56
C ALA A 26 -7.06 -22.97 -20.63
N VAL A 27 -7.76 -21.83 -20.51
CA VAL A 27 -8.73 -21.35 -21.49
C VAL A 27 -8.05 -20.98 -22.81
N MET A 28 -6.93 -20.26 -22.77
CA MET A 28 -6.14 -19.93 -23.96
C MET A 28 -5.62 -21.18 -24.68
N ILE A 29 -4.99 -22.11 -23.94
CA ILE A 29 -4.48 -23.38 -24.50
C ILE A 29 -5.63 -24.15 -25.17
N ARG A 30 -6.79 -24.28 -24.51
CA ARG A 30 -7.96 -24.94 -25.11
C ARG A 30 -8.49 -24.21 -26.35
N GLY A 31 -8.46 -22.88 -26.38
CA GLY A 31 -8.87 -22.07 -27.53
C GLY A 31 -7.97 -22.29 -28.74
N VAL A 32 -6.65 -22.23 -28.52
CA VAL A 32 -5.62 -22.44 -29.55
C VAL A 32 -5.66 -23.88 -30.08
N VAL A 33 -5.64 -24.88 -29.18
CA VAL A 33 -5.64 -26.30 -29.56
C VAL A 33 -6.90 -26.69 -30.34
N LYS A 34 -8.07 -26.15 -29.96
CA LYS A 34 -9.33 -26.47 -30.64
C LYS A 34 -9.69 -25.53 -31.80
N LYS A 35 -8.84 -24.56 -32.17
CA LYS A 35 -9.08 -23.53 -33.20
C LYS A 35 -10.49 -22.90 -33.12
N LYS A 36 -11.03 -22.72 -31.91
CA LYS A 36 -12.37 -22.13 -31.71
C LYS A 36 -12.24 -20.65 -31.38
N SER A 37 -13.13 -19.82 -31.92
CA SER A 37 -13.17 -18.41 -31.59
C SER A 37 -13.39 -18.22 -30.08
N LEU A 38 -12.67 -17.27 -29.49
CA LEU A 38 -12.67 -17.06 -28.04
C LEU A 38 -14.02 -16.56 -27.51
N GLY A 39 -14.83 -15.88 -28.33
CA GLY A 39 -16.23 -15.53 -28.00
C GLY A 39 -16.41 -14.99 -26.57
N GLY A 40 -17.40 -15.50 -25.83
CA GLY A 40 -17.66 -15.13 -24.43
C GLY A 40 -16.51 -15.40 -23.43
N ARG A 41 -15.47 -16.16 -23.82
CA ARG A 41 -14.27 -16.38 -22.99
C ARG A 41 -13.35 -15.16 -22.97
N LEU A 42 -13.48 -14.26 -23.95
CA LEU A 42 -12.75 -12.99 -23.97
C LEU A 42 -13.16 -12.11 -22.78
N ALA A 43 -14.46 -12.07 -22.45
CA ALA A 43 -14.96 -11.34 -21.29
C ALA A 43 -14.36 -11.87 -19.97
N PHE A 44 -14.21 -13.20 -19.85
CA PHE A 44 -13.56 -13.81 -18.69
C PHE A 44 -12.07 -13.42 -18.60
N LEU A 45 -11.33 -13.44 -19.71
CA LEU A 45 -9.92 -13.04 -19.73
C LEU A 45 -9.73 -11.57 -19.38
N ILE A 46 -10.61 -10.69 -19.86
CA ILE A 46 -10.60 -9.26 -19.51
C ILE A 46 -10.88 -9.09 -18.00
N ALA A 47 -11.91 -9.75 -17.48
CA ALA A 47 -12.23 -9.70 -16.05
C ALA A 47 -11.07 -10.21 -15.18
N ALA A 48 -10.45 -11.34 -15.56
CA ALA A 48 -9.30 -11.89 -14.85
C ALA A 48 -8.09 -10.95 -14.90
N GLY A 49 -7.84 -10.29 -16.03
CA GLY A 49 -6.80 -9.28 -16.19
C GLY A 49 -7.04 -8.05 -15.31
N VAL A 50 -8.27 -7.53 -15.27
CA VAL A 50 -8.65 -6.40 -14.41
C VAL A 50 -8.47 -6.74 -12.93
N VAL A 51 -8.93 -7.92 -12.49
CA VAL A 51 -8.77 -8.36 -11.09
C VAL A 51 -7.29 -8.50 -10.73
N THR A 52 -6.48 -9.07 -11.64
CA THR A 52 -5.04 -9.22 -11.41
C THR A 52 -4.34 -7.87 -11.32
N ALA A 53 -4.67 -6.93 -12.21
CA ALA A 53 -4.14 -5.57 -12.15
C ALA A 53 -4.54 -4.85 -10.84
N ALA A 54 -5.79 -5.01 -10.40
CA ALA A 54 -6.26 -4.44 -9.13
C ALA A 54 -5.52 -5.04 -7.92
N VAL A 55 -5.30 -6.36 -7.91
CA VAL A 55 -4.50 -7.03 -6.86
C VAL A 55 -3.07 -6.50 -6.87
N LEU A 56 -2.42 -6.40 -8.03
CA LEU A 56 -1.06 -5.86 -8.12
C LEU A 56 -0.98 -4.41 -7.63
N LEU A 57 -1.95 -3.57 -7.98
CA LEU A 57 -2.03 -2.20 -7.46
C LEU A 57 -2.23 -2.18 -5.94
N PHE A 58 -3.03 -3.09 -5.39
CA PHE A 58 -3.25 -3.19 -3.95
C PHE A 58 -2.03 -3.74 -3.19
N THR A 59 -1.31 -4.71 -3.75
CA THR A 59 -0.09 -5.26 -3.14
C THR A 59 1.11 -4.34 -3.24
N ASN A 60 1.17 -3.49 -4.29
CA ASN A 60 2.21 -2.48 -4.45
C ASN A 60 1.80 -1.11 -3.89
N SER A 61 0.54 -0.94 -3.48
CA SER A 61 0.12 0.18 -2.64
C SER A 61 0.86 0.04 -1.32
N HIS A 62 1.53 1.10 -0.88
CA HIS A 62 2.13 1.16 0.46
C HIS A 62 1.10 0.79 1.54
N ALA A 63 1.61 0.31 2.67
CA ALA A 63 0.82 -0.14 3.81
C ALA A 63 -0.06 1.02 4.28
N THR A 64 -1.31 1.03 3.84
CA THR A 64 -2.26 2.08 4.18
C THR A 64 -2.64 1.87 5.64
N TYR A 65 -2.06 2.67 6.53
CA TYR A 65 -2.43 2.61 7.93
C TYR A 65 -3.89 3.03 8.07
N TYR A 66 -4.65 2.41 8.97
CA TYR A 66 -6.08 2.70 9.10
C TYR A 66 -6.38 4.20 9.30
N ARG A 67 -5.46 4.94 9.94
CA ARG A 67 -5.55 6.39 10.15
C ARG A 67 -5.09 7.21 8.93
N PHE A 68 -4.17 6.71 8.11
CA PHE A 68 -3.49 7.48 7.06
C PHE A 68 -3.76 6.89 5.66
N ASN A 69 -4.07 7.76 4.71
CA ASN A 69 -4.25 7.35 3.32
C ASN A 69 -3.08 7.85 2.49
N ASP A 70 -2.16 6.95 2.15
CA ASP A 70 -0.90 7.24 1.48
C ASP A 70 -1.11 7.96 0.14
N TRP A 71 -2.20 7.64 -0.58
CA TRP A 71 -2.53 8.33 -1.83
C TRP A 71 -2.88 9.79 -1.59
N ILE A 72 -3.72 10.05 -0.57
CA ILE A 72 -4.12 11.40 -0.20
C ILE A 72 -2.89 12.16 0.30
N VAL A 73 -2.09 11.55 1.17
CA VAL A 73 -0.87 12.16 1.72
C VAL A 73 0.12 12.50 0.59
N SER A 74 0.39 11.57 -0.33
CA SER A 74 1.32 11.79 -1.45
C SER A 74 0.92 12.95 -2.36
N ALA A 75 -0.38 13.22 -2.49
CA ALA A 75 -0.91 14.31 -3.31
C ALA A 75 -1.11 15.62 -2.52
N SER A 76 -0.75 15.67 -1.23
CA SER A 76 -1.01 16.78 -0.33
C SER A 76 0.23 17.62 -0.03
N THR A 77 -0.01 18.82 0.50
CA THR A 77 1.05 19.61 1.13
C THR A 77 1.13 19.35 2.64
N ALA A 78 2.22 19.77 3.28
CA ALA A 78 2.37 19.73 4.73
C ALA A 78 1.15 20.32 5.48
N GLN A 79 0.64 21.46 5.01
CA GLN A 79 -0.50 22.15 5.61
C GLN A 79 -1.81 21.35 5.44
N ASP A 80 -2.02 20.75 4.27
CA ASP A 80 -3.20 19.92 4.02
C ASP A 80 -3.20 18.66 4.90
N ILE A 81 -2.02 18.07 5.10
CA ILE A 81 -1.82 16.90 5.95
C ILE A 81 -2.17 17.24 7.40
N VAL A 82 -1.58 18.32 7.96
CA VAL A 82 -1.86 18.74 9.35
C VAL A 82 -3.34 19.10 9.53
N LYS A 83 -3.93 19.81 8.57
CA LYS A 83 -5.37 20.15 8.60
C LYS A 83 -6.26 18.90 8.63
N ARG A 84 -5.87 17.83 7.95
CA ARG A 84 -6.67 16.61 7.83
C ARG A 84 -6.46 15.64 8.98
N TYR A 85 -5.22 15.48 9.44
CA TYR A 85 -4.83 14.42 10.37
C TYR A 85 -4.47 14.93 11.78
N GLY A 86 -4.43 16.25 11.97
CA GLY A 86 -4.04 16.91 13.21
C GLY A 86 -2.55 17.26 13.25
N GLU A 87 -2.11 17.82 14.37
CA GLU A 87 -0.69 18.09 14.61
C GLU A 87 0.13 16.78 14.64
N PRO A 88 1.36 16.77 14.09
CA PRO A 88 2.26 15.63 14.16
C PRO A 88 2.81 15.45 15.58
N ASP A 89 3.17 14.21 15.92
CA ASP A 89 3.83 13.91 17.19
C ASP A 89 5.29 14.40 17.21
N ILE A 90 5.95 14.39 16.03
CA ILE A 90 7.25 15.03 15.84
C ILE A 90 7.18 15.88 14.56
N ASP A 91 7.26 17.20 14.74
CA ASP A 91 7.39 18.16 13.64
C ASP A 91 8.86 18.52 13.42
N ARG A 92 9.38 18.21 12.24
CA ARG A 92 10.69 18.66 11.76
C ARG A 92 10.58 19.41 10.44
N TYR A 93 9.39 19.78 10.03
CA TYR A 93 9.17 20.53 8.80
C TYR A 93 9.50 22.01 9.02
N THR A 94 10.33 22.57 8.15
CA THR A 94 10.58 24.02 8.12
C THR A 94 10.22 24.56 6.73
N PRO A 95 9.26 25.50 6.62
CA PRO A 95 8.90 26.13 5.35
C PRO A 95 10.15 26.70 4.64
N GLY A 96 10.30 26.40 3.35
CA GLY A 96 11.45 26.82 2.54
C GLY A 96 12.73 26.01 2.73
N LYS A 97 12.76 25.04 3.65
CA LYS A 97 13.89 24.11 3.84
C LYS A 97 13.51 22.64 3.66
N GLY A 98 12.23 22.31 3.86
CA GLY A 98 11.74 20.94 3.88
C GLY A 98 11.89 20.33 5.27
N GLY A 99 11.80 19.01 5.34
CA GLY A 99 11.91 18.26 6.59
C GLY A 99 10.95 17.08 6.61
N SER A 100 10.37 16.81 7.78
CA SER A 100 9.46 15.68 7.93
C SER A 100 8.39 15.89 8.98
N LEU A 101 7.26 15.20 8.79
CA LEU A 101 6.19 15.06 9.78
C LEU A 101 6.13 13.60 10.21
N TRP A 102 5.97 13.37 11.50
CA TRP A 102 5.93 12.03 12.07
C TRP A 102 4.66 11.89 12.90
N TYR A 103 3.88 10.87 12.60
CA TYR A 103 2.68 10.54 13.37
C TYR A 103 2.82 9.15 13.98
N TYR A 104 2.64 9.03 15.29
CA TYR A 104 2.73 7.75 15.97
C TYR A 104 1.70 6.76 15.43
N ILE A 105 2.14 5.52 15.19
CA ILE A 105 1.28 4.43 14.74
C ILE A 105 1.12 3.41 15.86
N TYR A 106 2.23 2.81 16.31
CA TYR A 106 2.24 1.78 17.34
C TYR A 106 3.65 1.60 17.94
N THR A 107 3.74 0.99 19.11
CA THR A 107 4.98 0.43 19.66
C THR A 107 4.99 -1.07 19.42
N ASP A 108 6.05 -1.63 18.84
CA ASP A 108 6.11 -3.08 18.60
C ASP A 108 6.38 -3.84 19.90
N ASN A 109 5.31 -4.37 20.48
CA ASN A 109 5.35 -5.29 21.61
C ASN A 109 4.86 -6.68 21.20
N GLY A 110 5.12 -7.07 19.95
CA GLY A 110 4.79 -8.37 19.40
C GLY A 110 5.34 -9.55 20.24
N PRO A 111 4.68 -10.72 20.19
CA PRO A 111 5.10 -11.88 20.96
C PRO A 111 6.35 -12.58 20.41
N ILE A 112 6.79 -12.25 19.20
CA ILE A 112 7.91 -12.90 18.52
C ILE A 112 8.85 -11.81 18.01
N MET A 113 10.05 -11.74 18.58
CA MET A 113 11.11 -10.79 18.24
C MET A 113 10.64 -9.32 18.12
N PRO A 114 9.96 -8.76 19.14
CA PRO A 114 9.61 -7.34 19.14
C PRO A 114 10.86 -6.46 19.18
N ASP A 115 10.83 -5.32 18.49
CA ASP A 115 11.88 -4.32 18.63
C ASP A 115 11.66 -3.37 19.83
N HIS A 116 10.44 -3.33 20.40
CA HIS A 116 10.06 -2.45 21.50
C HIS A 116 10.21 -0.95 21.21
N LEU A 117 10.32 -0.57 19.93
CA LEU A 117 10.45 0.80 19.49
C LEU A 117 9.09 1.40 19.12
N ASP A 118 9.01 2.72 19.25
CA ASP A 118 7.87 3.48 18.73
C ASP A 118 8.03 3.65 17.22
N HIS A 119 7.05 3.13 16.47
CA HIS A 119 6.95 3.23 15.02
C HIS A 119 6.05 4.40 14.63
N TYR A 120 6.52 5.17 13.65
CA TYR A 120 5.90 6.39 13.17
C TYR A 120 5.62 6.31 11.68
N TYR A 121 4.52 6.94 11.29
CA TYR A 121 4.20 7.26 9.91
C TYR A 121 5.04 8.47 9.53
N TYR A 122 6.15 8.20 8.85
CA TYR A 122 7.11 9.18 8.41
C TYR A 122 6.70 9.75 7.06
N ILE A 123 6.67 11.08 6.97
CA ILE A 123 6.39 11.82 5.74
C ILE A 123 7.55 12.78 5.49
N ALA A 124 8.34 12.55 4.45
CA ALA A 124 9.35 13.50 4.00
C ALA A 124 8.73 14.59 3.13
N LEU A 125 9.18 15.83 3.33
CA LEU A 125 8.68 17.01 2.65
C LEU A 125 9.83 17.80 2.03
N ASP A 126 9.63 18.25 0.79
CA ASP A 126 10.54 19.19 0.13
C ASP A 126 10.40 20.62 0.66
N ALA A 127 11.24 21.53 0.15
CA ALA A 127 11.23 22.95 0.53
C ALA A 127 9.89 23.68 0.25
N ASN A 128 9.08 23.15 -0.67
CA ASN A 128 7.75 23.68 -1.00
C ASN A 128 6.65 23.03 -0.15
N GLY A 129 7.00 22.13 0.77
CA GLY A 129 6.06 21.39 1.58
C GLY A 129 5.31 20.31 0.82
N LYS A 130 5.84 19.83 -0.31
CA LYS A 130 5.29 18.67 -1.03
C LYS A 130 5.89 17.39 -0.52
N VAL A 131 5.08 16.34 -0.47
CA VAL A 131 5.53 15.01 -0.06
C VAL A 131 6.48 14.42 -1.09
N THR A 132 7.64 13.94 -0.63
CA THR A 132 8.63 13.25 -1.46
C THR A 132 8.72 11.76 -1.14
N GLU A 133 8.41 11.38 0.10
CA GLU A 133 8.54 10.01 0.58
C GLU A 133 7.60 9.75 1.74
N ILE A 134 7.10 8.52 1.84
CA ILE A 134 6.26 8.01 2.92
C ILE A 134 6.79 6.64 3.31
N MET A 135 7.05 6.41 4.60
CA MET A 135 7.43 5.10 5.11
C MET A 135 7.04 4.91 6.58
N GLU A 136 7.18 3.67 7.07
CA GLU A 136 7.30 3.40 8.50
C GLU A 136 8.74 3.67 8.92
N ASP A 137 8.94 4.47 9.97
CA ASP A 137 10.26 4.66 10.55
C ASP A 137 10.18 4.70 12.08
N VAL A 138 11.29 4.36 12.72
CA VAL A 138 11.42 4.37 14.18
C VAL A 138 11.95 5.70 14.66
N ARG A 139 11.64 6.05 15.91
CA ARG A 139 12.12 7.32 16.49
C ARG A 139 13.64 7.46 16.33
N PRO A 140 14.13 8.60 15.80
CA PRO A 140 15.57 8.83 15.67
C PRO A 140 16.26 8.82 17.03
N GLY A 141 17.25 7.94 17.21
CA GLY A 141 18.01 7.78 18.45
C GLY A 141 17.46 6.74 19.43
N GLY A 142 16.51 5.90 18.99
CA GLY A 142 16.09 4.67 19.68
C GLY A 142 17.13 3.55 19.58
#